data_AF-A0A815PGN6-F1
#
_entry.id   AF-A0A815PGN6-F1
#
_cell.length_a   1.000
_cell.length_b   1.000
_cell.length_c   1.000
_cell.angle_alpha   90.00
_cell.angle_beta   90.00
_cell.angle_gamma   90.00
#
_symmetry.space_group_name_H-M   'P 1'
#
loop_
_entity.id
_entity.type
_entity.pdbx_description
1 polymer ?
#
loop_
_entity_poly.entity_id
_entity_poly.type
_entity_poly.pdbx_seq_one_letter_code
_entity_poly.pdbx_strand_id
1 'polypeptide(L)'
;MTDSIRHRALLMCTLSALKIEEDYWKHVADIAMLTVRWLSQTSKDITKRNFINWDYPRTEHNIRHRQRLIDNKLQQAETNLKVHLQ
;
A
#
# COMPACT_ATOMS: atom_id res chain seq x y z
N MET A 1 -29.19 -20.10 -6.56
CA MET A 1 -29.37 -18.62 -6.41
C MET A 1 -28.63 -18.07 -5.18
N THR A 2 -28.56 -18.83 -4.09
CA THR A 2 -27.84 -18.50 -2.84
C THR A 2 -26.31 -18.40 -2.99
N ASP A 3 -25.68 -19.24 -3.81
CA ASP A 3 -24.21 -19.21 -3.97
C ASP A 3 -23.69 -17.96 -4.67
N SER A 4 -24.43 -17.45 -5.66
CA SER A 4 -24.08 -16.20 -6.36
C SER A 4 -24.14 -14.99 -5.41
N ILE A 5 -25.17 -14.91 -4.57
CA ILE A 5 -25.31 -13.84 -3.56
C ILE A 5 -24.20 -13.93 -2.52
N ARG A 6 -23.90 -15.14 -2.02
CA ARG A 6 -22.80 -15.36 -1.07
C ARG A 6 -21.44 -14.98 -1.68
N HIS A 7 -21.20 -15.34 -2.94
CA HIS A 7 -19.96 -15.00 -3.63
C HIS A 7 -19.82 -13.49 -3.86
N ARG A 8 -20.90 -12.81 -4.27
CA ARG A 8 -20.94 -11.33 -4.39
C ARG A 8 -20.65 -10.64 -3.07
N ALA A 9 -21.23 -11.12 -1.96
CA ALA A 9 -20.96 -10.57 -0.63
C ALA A 9 -19.48 -10.73 -0.22
N LEU A 10 -18.87 -11.89 -0.49
CA LEU A 10 -17.44 -12.13 -0.23
C LEU A 10 -16.53 -11.22 -1.05
N LEU A 11 -16.85 -11.00 -2.33
CA LEU A 11 -16.10 -10.08 -3.20
C LEU A 11 -16.20 -8.63 -2.71
N MET A 12 -17.39 -8.18 -2.30
CA MET A 12 -17.57 -6.85 -1.72
C MET A 12 -16.78 -6.67 -0.42
N CYS A 13 -16.79 -7.66 0.48
CA CYS A 13 -15.97 -7.63 1.69
C CYS A 13 -14.46 -7.58 1.37
N THR A 14 -14.03 -8.32 0.34
CA THR A 14 -12.63 -8.35 -0.11
C THR A 14 -12.20 -6.99 -0.67
N LEU A 15 -13.06 -6.35 -1.48
CA LEU A 15 -12.83 -5.00 -2.01
C LEU A 15 -12.69 -3.97 -0.89
N SER A 16 -13.62 -3.99 0.08
CA SER A 16 -13.55 -3.08 1.24
C SER A 16 -12.26 -3.28 2.04
N ALA A 17 -11.84 -4.52 2.27
CA ALA A 17 -10.60 -4.82 3.00
C ALA A 17 -9.36 -4.33 2.22
N LEU A 18 -9.29 -4.58 0.92
CA LEU A 18 -8.20 -4.10 0.07
C LEU A 18 -8.15 -2.58 -0.01
N LYS A 19 -9.31 -1.90 0.00
CA LYS A 19 -9.37 -0.44 -0.01
C LYS A 19 -8.81 0.16 1.29
N ILE A 20 -9.18 -0.43 2.42
CA ILE A 20 -8.60 -0.06 3.73
C ILE A 20 -7.09 -0.28 3.73
N GLU A 21 -6.60 -1.38 3.17
CA GLU A 21 -5.17 -1.66 3.04
C GLU A 21 -4.46 -0.63 2.14
N GLU A 22 -5.02 -0.28 0.98
CA GLU A 22 -4.49 0.77 0.09
C GLU A 22 -4.37 2.12 0.80
N ASP A 23 -5.44 2.54 1.48
CA ASP A 23 -5.49 3.81 2.20
C ASP A 23 -4.46 3.82 3.36
N TYR A 24 -4.31 2.69 4.07
CA TYR A 24 -3.28 2.51 5.10
C TYR A 24 -1.87 2.64 4.51
N TRP A 25 -1.56 1.92 3.42
CA TRP A 25 -0.23 1.96 2.83
C TRP A 25 0.09 3.31 2.19
N LYS A 26 -0.90 4.01 1.66
CA LYS A 26 -0.76 5.40 1.20
C LYS A 26 -0.38 6.32 2.37
N HIS A 27 -1.09 6.22 3.50
CA HIS A 27 -0.77 6.99 4.69
C HIS A 27 0.63 6.68 5.24
N VAL A 28 1.01 5.40 5.29
CA VAL A 28 2.37 4.97 5.67
C VAL A 28 3.40 5.53 4.69
N ALA A 29 3.14 5.52 3.39
CA ALA A 29 4.04 6.07 2.37
C ALA A 29 4.23 7.58 2.55
N ASP A 30 3.16 8.33 2.83
CA ASP A 30 3.21 9.77 3.07
C ASP A 30 4.04 10.11 4.31
N ILE A 31 3.76 9.44 5.45
CA ILE A 31 4.55 9.61 6.69
C ILE A 31 6.00 9.18 6.49
N ALA A 32 6.23 8.06 5.83
CA ALA A 32 7.57 7.55 5.56
C ALA A 32 8.35 8.53 4.69
N MET A 33 7.75 9.06 3.61
CA MET A 33 8.39 10.08 2.78
C MET A 33 8.71 11.36 3.54
N LEU A 34 7.81 11.83 4.40
CA LEU A 34 8.07 13.00 5.26
C LEU A 34 9.24 12.73 6.21
N THR A 35 9.25 11.56 6.85
CA THR A 35 10.32 11.13 7.75
C THR A 35 11.65 11.00 7.01
N VAL A 36 11.64 10.40 5.82
CA VAL A 36 12.80 10.26 4.94
C VAL A 36 13.36 11.62 4.55
N ARG A 37 12.51 12.56 4.12
CA ARG A 37 12.94 13.93 3.75
C ARG A 37 13.52 14.65 4.96
N TRP A 38 12.85 14.54 6.11
CA TRP A 38 13.30 15.14 7.36
C TRP A 38 14.65 14.56 7.82
N LEU A 39 14.84 13.25 7.77
CA LEU A 39 16.13 12.60 8.01
C LEU A 39 17.16 13.09 6.98
N SER A 40 16.85 13.06 5.69
CA SER A 40 17.81 13.48 4.66
C SER A 40 18.30 14.94 4.84
N GLN A 41 17.44 15.84 5.29
CA GLN A 41 17.78 17.25 5.55
C GLN A 41 18.41 17.48 6.94
N THR A 42 17.82 16.93 8.00
CA THR A 42 18.22 17.20 9.40
C THR A 42 19.30 16.25 9.88
N SER A 43 19.34 15.03 9.33
CA SER A 43 20.19 13.95 9.81
C SER A 43 21.42 13.71 8.95
N LYS A 44 21.74 14.49 7.92
CA LYS A 44 23.02 14.32 7.20
C LYS A 44 24.23 14.28 8.14
N ASP A 45 24.19 15.08 9.21
CA ASP A 45 25.20 15.09 10.27
C ASP A 45 24.95 14.04 11.36
N ILE A 46 23.70 13.80 11.76
CA ILE A 46 23.33 12.83 12.81
C ILE A 46 23.54 11.38 12.34
N THR A 47 23.13 11.06 11.11
CA THR A 47 23.33 9.75 10.47
C THR A 47 24.81 9.46 10.25
N LYS A 48 25.62 10.47 9.86
CA LYS A 48 27.08 10.36 9.81
C LYS A 48 27.70 10.11 11.19
N ARG A 49 27.29 10.87 12.21
CA ARG A 49 27.81 10.76 13.58
C ARG A 49 27.42 9.45 14.28
N ASN A 50 26.26 8.89 13.96
CA ASN A 50 25.73 7.67 14.62
C ASN A 50 25.89 6.40 13.78
N PHE A 51 26.59 6.44 12.63
CA PHE A 51 26.82 5.29 11.75
C PHE A 51 25.55 4.51 11.37
N ILE A 52 24.40 5.18 11.31
CA ILE A 52 23.14 4.53 10.94
C ILE A 52 23.19 4.28 9.44
N ASN A 53 23.26 3.01 9.04
CA ASN A 53 23.31 2.63 7.63
C ASN A 53 21.90 2.71 7.01
N TRP A 54 21.49 3.94 6.67
CA TRP A 54 20.20 4.25 6.08
C TRP A 54 20.28 4.26 4.55
N ASP A 55 19.61 3.30 3.91
CA ASP A 55 19.50 3.18 2.45
C ASP A 55 18.14 3.73 1.99
N TYR A 56 18.14 5.03 1.68
CA TYR A 56 16.96 5.73 1.16
C TYR A 56 16.42 5.10 -0.14
N PRO A 57 17.23 4.90 -1.20
CA PRO A 57 16.78 4.30 -2.46
C PRO A 57 16.06 2.96 -2.27
N ARG A 58 16.62 2.07 -1.44
CA ARG A 58 16.01 0.76 -1.17
C ARG A 58 14.68 0.87 -0.44
N THR A 59 14.60 1.76 0.55
CA THR A 59 13.37 1.97 1.33
C THR A 59 12.25 2.54 0.46
N GLU A 60 12.56 3.54 -0.37
CA GLU A 60 11.61 4.12 -1.31
C GLU A 60 11.10 3.08 -2.32
N HIS A 61 12.00 2.25 -2.87
CA HIS A 61 11.64 1.18 -3.79
C HIS A 61 10.64 0.19 -3.18
N ASN A 62 10.86 -0.24 -1.94
CA ASN A 62 10.00 -1.19 -1.24
C ASN A 62 8.57 -0.65 -1.03
N ILE A 63 8.45 0.63 -0.65
CA ILE A 63 7.15 1.28 -0.44
C ILE A 63 6.37 1.32 -1.77
N ARG A 64 7.02 1.80 -2.85
CA ARG A 64 6.40 1.85 -4.18
C ARG A 64 6.03 0.46 -4.73
N HIS A 65 6.82 -0.56 -4.42
CA HIS A 65 6.51 -1.94 -4.81
C HIS A 65 5.26 -2.47 -4.11
N ARG A 66 5.14 -2.26 -2.79
CA ARG A 66 3.96 -2.70 -2.03
C ARG A 66 2.68 -2.01 -2.50
N GLN A 67 2.76 -0.71 -2.80
CA GLN A 67 1.61 0.03 -3.31
C GLN A 67 1.08 -0.56 -4.64
N ARG A 68 1.98 -0.82 -5.60
CA ARG A 68 1.63 -1.48 -6.87
C ARG A 68 0.98 -2.85 -6.69
N LEU A 69 1.43 -3.64 -5.71
CA LEU A 69 0.82 -4.95 -5.45
C LEU A 69 -0.63 -4.83 -4.97
N ILE A 70 -0.94 -3.81 -4.17
CA ILE A 70 -2.30 -3.58 -3.66
C ILE A 70 -3.20 -3.06 -4.77
N ASP A 71 -2.71 -2.11 -5.58
CA ASP A 71 -3.44 -1.58 -6.73
C ASP A 71 -3.86 -2.70 -7.70
N ASN A 72 -2.94 -3.61 -8.01
CA ASN A 72 -3.22 -4.77 -8.86
C ASN A 72 -4.30 -5.68 -8.28
N LYS A 73 -4.28 -5.91 -6.95
CA LYS A 73 -5.29 -6.75 -6.27
C LYS A 73 -6.66 -6.08 -6.25
N LEU A 74 -6.71 -4.76 -6.03
CA LEU A 74 -7.95 -3.98 -6.12
C LEU A 74 -8.56 -4.08 -7.52
N GLN A 75 -7.77 -3.84 -8.56
CA GLN A 75 -8.24 -3.92 -9.94
C GLN A 75 -8.80 -5.31 -10.29
N GLN A 76 -8.14 -6.38 -9.83
CA GLN A 76 -8.62 -7.74 -10.01
C GLN A 76 -9.95 -7.98 -9.27
N ALA A 77 -10.05 -7.53 -8.02
CA ALA A 77 -11.27 -7.67 -7.23
C ALA A 77 -12.45 -6.88 -7.84
N GLU A 78 -12.20 -5.69 -8.38
CA GLU A 78 -13.21 -4.87 -9.08
C GLU A 78 -13.70 -5.54 -10.36
N THR A 79 -12.77 -6.13 -11.13
CA THR A 79 -13.09 -6.87 -12.35
C THR A 79 -13.98 -8.07 -12.03
N ASN A 80 -13.62 -8.84 -11.00
CA ASN A 80 -14.41 -9.99 -10.56
C ASN A 80 -15.83 -9.57 -10.13
N LEU A 81 -15.96 -8.46 -9.40
CA LEU A 81 -17.27 -7.92 -9.01
C LEU A 81 -18.10 -7.53 -10.23
N LYS A 82 -17.52 -6.83 -11.21
CA LYS A 82 -18.22 -6.41 -12.43
C LYS A 82 -18.76 -7.60 -13.21
N VAL A 83 -17.93 -8.62 -13.44
CA VAL A 83 -18.35 -9.86 -14.13
C VAL A 83 -19.49 -10.55 -13.38
N HIS A 84 -19.44 -10.56 -12.05
CA HIS A 84 -20.49 -11.21 -11.25
C HIS A 84 -21.81 -10.42 -11.19
N LEU A 85 -21.82 -9.12 -11.51
CA LEU A 85 -23.02 -8.28 -11.49
C LEU A 85 -23.75 -8.21 -12.84
N GLN A 86 -23.10 -8.64 -13.93
CA GLN A 86 -23.69 -8.82 -15.26
C GLN A 86 -24.51 -10.13 -15.32
#